data_AF-A0A0L0W3N0-F1
#
_entry.id   AF-A0A0L0W3N0-F1
#
_cell.length_a   1.000
_cell.length_b   1.000
_cell.length_c   1.000
_cell.angle_alpha   90.00
_cell.angle_beta   90.00
_cell.angle_gamma   90.00
#
_symmetry.space_group_name_H-M   'P 1'
#
loop_
_entity.id
_entity.type
_entity.pdbx_description
1 polymer ?
#
loop_
_entity_poly.entity_id
_entity_poly.type
_entity_poly.pdbx_seq_one_letter_code
_entity_poly.pdbx_strand_id
1 'polypeptide(L)'
;MLLHLPESILRYGPASLFATEKFESYNGILRNASIHSNRQSPGQDIAITFSNYHTFRQIISGGFFFDKKQKKYIQASNKVTCIFTQNPLIQQMLGYNQSSSLQNVNYPFVKKLKVPDIDRIATPGDLQNSYPDHEIKQISELQLNGKQVLKKNYFILFNVTQSQETQHIGSVNSIWKVEKPSHQSQFFINTTIFQKMGKNDFYKMREIRRTPHSTFVNLHSVKAGLNAQHNCQHGECKLTATKIAIVERQKSTRKTLELTHTNNERYIVNLASLSSIDYHRKFSDIPADPPSPLQWLDALHDGLKKWGSNALKKVTRARQRASTSAITTTDPDLMT
;
A
#
# COMPACT_ATOMS: atom_id res chain seq x y z
N MET A 1 -15.60 4.65 -22.89
CA MET A 1 -14.81 5.12 -21.71
C MET A 1 -13.33 4.77 -21.86
N LEU A 2 -12.93 3.52 -22.14
CA LEU A 2 -11.51 3.14 -22.29
C LEU A 2 -10.82 3.75 -23.52
N LEU A 3 -11.51 3.83 -24.67
CA LEU A 3 -10.94 4.39 -25.91
C LEU A 3 -10.67 5.90 -25.84
N HIS A 4 -11.43 6.64 -25.01
CA HIS A 4 -11.25 8.08 -24.82
C HIS A 4 -10.48 8.41 -23.53
N LEU A 5 -9.83 7.41 -22.94
CA LEU A 5 -9.11 7.58 -21.69
C LEU A 5 -7.95 8.58 -21.82
N PRO A 6 -7.14 8.59 -22.90
CA PRO A 6 -6.09 9.59 -23.08
C PRO A 6 -6.64 11.02 -23.11
N GLU A 7 -7.69 11.29 -23.88
CA GLU A 7 -8.33 12.60 -23.97
C GLU A 7 -9.00 13.00 -22.65
N SER A 8 -9.58 12.03 -21.95
CA SER A 8 -10.17 12.25 -20.63
C SER A 8 -9.11 12.58 -19.58
N ILE A 9 -7.93 11.94 -19.63
CA ILE A 9 -6.81 12.24 -18.73
C ILE A 9 -6.28 13.66 -18.98
N LEU A 10 -6.16 14.07 -20.24
CA LEU A 10 -5.73 15.42 -20.60
C LEU A 10 -6.74 16.48 -20.15
N ARG A 11 -8.03 16.20 -20.24
CA ARG A 11 -9.09 17.18 -19.93
C ARG A 11 -9.46 17.24 -18.44
N TYR A 12 -9.51 16.09 -17.77
CA TYR A 12 -10.03 15.97 -16.40
C TYR A 12 -8.96 15.57 -15.38
N GLY A 13 -7.72 15.34 -15.83
CA GLY A 13 -6.63 14.82 -15.02
C GLY A 13 -6.58 13.29 -15.00
N PRO A 14 -5.49 12.70 -14.47
CA PRO A 14 -5.31 11.25 -14.41
C PRO A 14 -6.48 10.57 -13.69
N ALA A 15 -6.91 9.42 -14.21
CA ALA A 15 -8.00 8.66 -13.63
C ALA A 15 -7.72 8.38 -12.15
N SER A 16 -8.66 8.77 -11.29
CA SER A 16 -8.58 8.70 -9.82
C SER A 16 -8.42 7.27 -9.27
N LEU A 17 -8.53 6.24 -10.13
CA LEU A 17 -8.45 4.82 -9.79
C LEU A 17 -7.02 4.25 -9.70
N PHE A 18 -5.96 5.03 -9.98
CA PHE A 18 -4.59 4.52 -9.91
C PHE A 18 -4.00 4.50 -8.47
N ALA A 19 -4.67 5.10 -7.49
CA ALA A 19 -4.23 5.12 -6.08
C ALA A 19 -5.17 4.26 -5.22
N THR A 20 -4.95 2.95 -5.20
CA THR A 20 -5.79 1.99 -4.46
C THR A 20 -5.84 2.26 -2.95
N GLU A 21 -4.74 2.70 -2.35
CA GLU A 21 -4.66 2.98 -0.91
C GLU A 21 -5.53 4.20 -0.50
N LYS A 22 -5.62 5.22 -1.36
CA LYS A 22 -6.50 6.39 -1.12
C LYS A 22 -7.97 6.08 -1.41
N PHE A 23 -8.27 5.05 -2.20
CA PHE A 23 -9.63 4.68 -2.54
C PHE A 23 -10.32 3.95 -1.38
N GLU A 24 -9.59 3.13 -0.61
CA GLU A 24 -10.18 2.42 0.53
C GLU A 24 -10.73 3.36 1.61
N SER A 25 -10.03 4.47 1.89
CA SER A 25 -10.54 5.52 2.78
C SER A 25 -11.70 6.30 2.14
N TYR A 26 -11.70 6.48 0.83
CA TYR A 26 -12.78 7.16 0.10
C TYR A 26 -14.09 6.35 0.04
N ASN A 27 -14.02 5.02 0.17
CA ASN A 27 -15.21 4.18 0.29
C ASN A 27 -16.11 4.60 1.46
N GLY A 28 -15.53 5.12 2.55
CA GLY A 28 -16.31 5.67 3.67
C GLY A 28 -17.17 6.87 3.24
N ILE A 29 -16.60 7.79 2.48
CA ILE A 29 -17.29 8.99 1.98
C ILE A 29 -18.39 8.60 0.99
N LEU A 30 -18.11 7.66 0.08
CA LEU A 30 -19.09 7.16 -0.88
C LEU A 30 -20.26 6.44 -0.20
N ARG A 31 -19.97 5.62 0.83
CA ARG A 31 -21.02 4.99 1.66
C ARG A 31 -21.84 6.03 2.39
N ASN A 32 -21.22 7.08 2.94
CA ASN A 32 -21.94 8.15 3.63
C ASN A 32 -22.94 8.85 2.68
N ALA A 33 -22.49 9.26 1.49
CA ALA A 33 -23.37 9.85 0.48
C ALA A 33 -24.50 8.89 0.06
N SER A 34 -24.20 7.59 -0.04
CA SER A 34 -25.20 6.56 -0.37
C SER A 34 -26.24 6.38 0.75
N ILE A 35 -25.83 6.34 2.02
CA ILE A 35 -26.74 6.14 3.17
C ILE A 35 -27.76 7.28 3.26
N HIS A 36 -27.31 8.50 2.97
CA HIS A 36 -28.10 9.73 3.02
C HIS A 36 -28.80 10.08 1.69
N SER A 37 -28.73 9.21 0.67
CA SER A 37 -29.51 9.37 -0.56
C SER A 37 -30.99 9.03 -0.32
N ASN A 38 -31.89 9.53 -1.16
CA ASN A 38 -33.31 9.16 -1.10
C ASN A 38 -33.56 7.71 -1.57
N ARG A 39 -32.49 7.03 -2.03
CA ARG A 39 -32.43 5.65 -2.52
C ARG A 39 -33.27 5.36 -3.77
N GLN A 40 -33.91 6.36 -4.36
CA GLN A 40 -34.64 6.21 -5.63
C GLN A 40 -33.68 6.18 -6.82
N SER A 41 -32.63 7.01 -6.79
CA SER A 41 -31.54 7.00 -7.77
C SER A 41 -30.18 7.22 -7.07
N PRO A 42 -29.66 6.22 -6.34
CA PRO A 42 -28.45 6.38 -5.53
C PRO A 42 -27.25 6.90 -6.34
N GLY A 43 -27.11 6.46 -7.59
CA GLY A 43 -26.00 6.90 -8.45
C GLY A 43 -26.07 8.40 -8.78
N GLN A 44 -27.27 8.91 -9.08
CA GLN A 44 -27.49 10.33 -9.38
C GLN A 44 -27.31 11.18 -8.13
N ASP A 45 -27.89 10.76 -7.01
CA ASP A 45 -27.78 11.46 -5.73
C ASP A 45 -26.31 11.58 -5.29
N ILE A 46 -25.56 10.47 -5.33
CA ILE A 46 -24.14 10.45 -5.01
C ILE A 46 -23.35 11.39 -5.94
N ALA A 47 -23.65 11.38 -7.25
CA ALA A 47 -22.98 12.26 -8.21
C ALA A 47 -23.24 13.74 -7.92
N ILE A 48 -24.48 14.11 -7.59
CA ILE A 48 -24.85 15.48 -7.21
C ILE A 48 -24.14 15.87 -5.91
N THR A 49 -24.15 15.01 -4.89
CA THR A 49 -23.45 15.24 -3.62
C THR A 49 -21.96 15.51 -3.85
N PHE A 50 -21.28 14.68 -4.64
CA PHE A 50 -19.87 14.89 -4.95
C PHE A 50 -19.62 16.15 -5.79
N SER A 51 -20.48 16.44 -6.77
CA SER A 51 -20.41 17.69 -7.54
C SER A 51 -20.49 18.90 -6.62
N ASN A 52 -21.38 18.88 -5.62
CA ASN A 52 -21.54 19.94 -4.64
C ASN A 52 -20.30 20.06 -3.74
N TYR A 53 -19.74 18.94 -3.25
CA TYR A 53 -18.50 18.96 -2.46
C TYR A 53 -17.31 19.54 -3.23
N HIS A 54 -17.15 19.14 -4.50
CA HIS A 54 -16.09 19.67 -5.35
C HIS A 54 -16.28 21.16 -5.65
N THR A 55 -17.51 21.59 -5.95
CA THR A 55 -17.85 23.00 -6.21
C THR A 55 -17.58 23.84 -4.96
N PHE A 56 -18.04 23.39 -3.80
CA PHE A 56 -17.82 24.06 -2.53
C PHE A 56 -16.32 24.20 -2.24
N ARG A 57 -15.56 23.12 -2.35
CA ARG A 57 -14.11 23.13 -2.16
C ARG A 57 -13.41 24.09 -3.12
N GLN A 58 -13.77 24.09 -4.40
CA GLN A 58 -13.19 24.99 -5.41
C GLN A 58 -13.42 26.46 -5.03
N ILE A 59 -14.65 26.83 -4.64
CA ILE A 59 -15.01 28.22 -4.31
C ILE A 59 -14.26 28.71 -3.08
N ILE A 60 -14.32 27.97 -1.97
CA ILE A 60 -13.79 28.45 -0.68
C ILE A 60 -12.27 28.34 -0.58
N SER A 61 -11.63 27.44 -1.34
CA SER A 61 -10.17 27.36 -1.41
C SER A 61 -9.55 28.43 -2.31
N GLY A 62 -10.37 29.24 -2.99
CA GLY A 62 -9.90 30.28 -3.90
C GLY A 62 -9.59 29.78 -5.31
N GLY A 63 -10.18 28.66 -5.73
CA GLY A 63 -10.09 28.19 -7.10
C GLY A 63 -10.80 29.13 -8.09
N PHE A 64 -10.27 29.20 -9.30
CA PHE A 64 -10.86 29.97 -10.40
C PHE A 64 -12.00 29.21 -11.07
N PHE A 65 -13.00 29.93 -11.55
CA PHE A 65 -14.07 29.41 -12.39
C PHE A 65 -14.45 30.43 -13.47
N PHE A 66 -14.92 29.94 -14.62
CA PHE A 66 -15.21 30.78 -15.77
C PHE A 66 -16.58 31.46 -15.62
N ASP A 67 -16.60 32.79 -15.58
CA ASP A 67 -17.83 33.57 -15.63
C ASP A 67 -18.22 33.83 -17.09
N LYS A 68 -19.34 33.24 -17.52
CA LYS A 68 -19.88 33.40 -18.87
C LYS A 68 -20.31 34.83 -19.18
N LYS A 69 -20.72 35.61 -18.18
CA LYS A 69 -21.15 37.01 -18.37
C LYS A 69 -19.95 37.91 -18.63
N GLN A 70 -18.90 37.75 -17.83
CA GLN A 70 -17.67 38.55 -17.95
C GLN A 70 -16.65 37.95 -18.92
N LYS A 71 -16.92 36.75 -19.46
CA LYS A 71 -16.03 35.95 -20.33
C LYS A 71 -14.59 35.82 -19.81
N LYS A 72 -14.44 35.72 -18.49
CA LYS A 72 -13.12 35.59 -17.82
C LYS A 72 -13.19 34.62 -16.65
N TYR A 73 -12.04 34.07 -16.27
CA TYR A 73 -11.91 33.32 -15.03
C TYR A 73 -11.91 34.28 -13.85
N ILE A 74 -12.80 34.04 -12.91
CA ILE A 74 -12.92 34.80 -11.66
C ILE A 74 -12.74 33.88 -10.46
N GLN A 75 -12.45 34.50 -9.32
CA GLN A 75 -12.33 33.83 -8.04
C GLN A 75 -13.41 34.36 -7.10
N ALA A 76 -13.78 33.55 -6.10
CA ALA A 76 -14.59 34.03 -4.99
C ALA A 76 -13.89 35.18 -4.25
N SER A 77 -14.66 36.09 -3.66
CA SER A 77 -14.09 37.23 -2.94
C SER A 77 -13.28 36.78 -1.72
N ASN A 78 -12.35 37.63 -1.27
CA ASN A 78 -11.53 37.34 -0.09
C ASN A 78 -12.36 37.03 1.15
N LYS A 79 -13.56 37.64 1.30
CA LYS A 79 -14.47 37.33 2.42
C LYS A 79 -14.92 35.87 2.41
N VAL A 80 -15.15 35.28 1.23
CA VAL A 80 -15.55 33.87 1.08
C VAL A 80 -14.36 32.94 1.27
N THR A 81 -13.19 33.27 0.71
CA THR A 81 -12.00 32.42 0.88
C THR A 81 -11.44 32.48 2.31
N CYS A 82 -11.64 33.59 3.03
CA CYS A 82 -11.30 33.70 4.45
C CYS A 82 -12.05 32.69 5.33
N ILE A 83 -13.26 32.28 4.95
CA ILE A 83 -14.01 31.24 5.68
C ILE A 83 -13.19 29.95 5.74
N PHE A 84 -12.51 29.58 4.65
CA PHE A 84 -11.66 28.40 4.63
C PHE A 84 -10.34 28.65 5.37
N THR A 85 -9.66 29.77 5.16
CA THR A 85 -8.33 30.02 5.77
C THR A 85 -8.39 30.26 7.27
N GLN A 86 -9.45 30.88 7.77
CA GLN A 86 -9.60 31.26 9.19
C GLN A 86 -10.33 30.20 10.04
N ASN A 87 -10.94 29.18 9.43
CA ASN A 87 -11.74 28.19 10.15
C ASN A 87 -11.15 26.77 10.04
N PRO A 88 -10.39 26.31 11.05
CA PRO A 88 -9.83 24.96 11.08
C PRO A 88 -10.87 23.84 11.01
N LEU A 89 -12.09 24.06 11.51
CA LEU A 89 -13.16 23.04 11.44
C LEU A 89 -13.63 22.82 10.00
N ILE A 90 -13.77 23.91 9.23
CA ILE A 90 -14.13 23.82 7.81
C ILE A 90 -13.01 23.15 7.02
N GLN A 91 -11.75 23.46 7.33
CA GLN A 91 -10.60 22.78 6.75
C GLN A 91 -10.65 21.26 7.02
N GLN A 92 -10.82 20.86 8.28
CA GLN A 92 -10.91 19.45 8.67
C GLN A 92 -12.09 18.74 8.02
N MET A 93 -13.26 19.37 7.97
CA MET A 93 -14.47 18.84 7.31
C MET A 93 -14.21 18.55 5.82
N LEU A 94 -13.36 19.34 5.16
CA LEU A 94 -12.99 19.17 3.76
C LEU A 94 -11.74 18.31 3.55
N GLY A 95 -11.26 17.67 4.62
CA GLY A 95 -10.07 16.83 4.60
C GLY A 95 -8.77 17.60 4.43
N TYR A 96 -8.76 18.91 4.67
CA TYR A 96 -7.53 19.70 4.74
C TYR A 96 -7.02 19.74 6.18
N ASN A 97 -5.79 19.28 6.38
CA ASN A 97 -5.10 19.40 7.66
C ASN A 97 -3.78 20.13 7.44
N GLN A 98 -3.76 21.42 7.79
CA GLN A 98 -2.58 22.27 7.66
C GLN A 98 -1.41 21.72 8.50
N SER A 99 -1.68 21.21 9.71
CA SER A 99 -0.65 20.62 10.57
C SER A 99 -0.02 19.38 9.96
N SER A 100 -0.81 18.50 9.31
CA SER A 100 -0.28 17.35 8.55
C SER A 100 0.52 17.76 7.31
N SER A 101 0.20 18.92 6.73
CA SER A 101 0.90 19.45 5.55
C SER A 101 2.23 20.12 5.92
N LEU A 102 2.36 20.58 7.16
CA LEU A 102 3.53 21.30 7.70
C LEU A 102 4.41 20.44 8.64
N GLN A 103 4.03 19.20 8.94
CA GLN A 103 4.83 18.33 9.79
C GLN A 103 6.18 18.05 9.11
N ASN A 104 7.22 18.74 9.57
CA ASN A 104 8.61 18.35 9.37
C ASN A 104 8.87 17.09 10.20
N VAL A 105 8.37 15.95 9.72
CA VAL A 105 8.69 14.66 10.30
C VAL A 105 10.15 14.37 9.97
N ASN A 106 11.00 14.48 10.98
CA ASN A 106 12.39 14.06 10.87
C ASN A 106 12.42 12.54 10.84
N TYR A 107 12.77 11.99 9.68
CA TYR A 107 13.08 10.59 9.53
C TYR A 107 14.58 10.38 9.74
N PRO A 108 14.99 9.24 10.29
CA PRO A 108 14.18 8.12 10.79
C PRO A 108 13.65 8.35 12.22
N PHE A 109 12.52 7.73 12.59
CA PHE A 109 12.03 7.74 13.97
C PHE A 109 11.44 6.38 14.39
N VAL A 110 11.44 6.12 15.71
CA VAL A 110 10.90 4.87 16.27
C VAL A 110 9.38 4.92 16.25
N LYS A 111 8.77 4.01 15.48
CA LYS A 111 7.31 3.89 15.40
C LYS A 111 6.74 3.05 16.55
N LYS A 112 7.45 1.97 16.91
CA LYS A 112 7.03 1.06 17.98
C LYS A 112 8.25 0.53 18.74
N LEU A 113 8.29 0.84 20.03
CA LEU A 113 9.35 0.38 20.94
C LEU A 113 9.14 -1.07 21.38
N LYS A 114 7.95 -1.41 21.90
CA LYS A 114 7.70 -2.71 22.55
C LYS A 114 7.80 -3.88 21.57
N VAL A 115 8.83 -4.71 21.76
CA VAL A 115 9.08 -5.95 21.02
C VAL A 115 8.28 -7.10 21.67
N PRO A 116 7.58 -7.95 20.88
CA PRO A 116 6.94 -9.16 21.40
C PRO A 116 7.95 -10.05 22.13
N ASP A 117 7.55 -10.72 23.21
CA ASP A 117 8.48 -11.49 24.05
C ASP A 117 9.18 -12.61 23.28
N ILE A 118 8.51 -13.22 22.31
CA ILE A 118 9.03 -14.25 21.40
C ILE A 118 10.17 -13.71 20.51
N ASP A 119 10.17 -12.42 20.23
CA ASP A 119 11.12 -11.75 19.34
C ASP A 119 12.22 -11.00 20.09
N ARG A 120 12.21 -11.03 21.44
CA ARG A 120 13.25 -10.40 22.26
C ARG A 120 14.54 -11.19 22.17
N ILE A 121 15.63 -10.48 21.91
CA ILE A 121 16.96 -11.05 21.80
C ILE A 121 17.84 -10.34 22.83
N ALA A 122 18.81 -11.06 23.40
CA ALA A 122 19.84 -10.43 24.23
C ALA A 122 20.63 -9.42 23.41
N THR A 123 21.15 -8.38 24.07
CA THR A 123 21.97 -7.36 23.42
C THR A 123 23.18 -8.02 22.75
N PRO A 124 23.41 -7.80 21.44
CA PRO A 124 24.54 -8.41 20.73
C PRO A 124 25.88 -7.95 21.29
N GLY A 125 26.78 -8.89 21.57
CA GLY A 125 28.12 -8.61 22.09
C GLY A 125 28.92 -7.66 21.19
N ASP A 126 28.80 -7.79 19.87
CA ASP A 126 29.48 -6.90 18.91
C ASP A 126 29.07 -5.42 19.08
N LEU A 127 27.79 -5.17 19.35
CA LEU A 127 27.29 -3.81 19.59
C LEU A 127 27.72 -3.31 20.97
N GLN A 128 27.69 -4.17 21.99
CA GLN A 128 28.12 -3.81 23.33
C GLN A 128 29.63 -3.51 23.40
N ASN A 129 30.45 -4.28 22.68
CA ASN A 129 31.90 -4.07 22.58
C ASN A 129 32.23 -2.80 21.79
N SER A 130 31.46 -2.50 20.74
CA SER A 130 31.66 -1.30 19.91
C SER A 130 31.15 -0.03 20.60
N TYR A 131 30.17 -0.16 21.50
CA TYR A 131 29.49 0.96 22.17
C TYR A 131 29.28 0.70 23.67
N PRO A 132 30.35 0.58 24.47
CA PRO A 132 30.25 0.19 25.88
C PRO A 132 29.48 1.21 26.74
N ASP A 133 29.62 2.51 26.46
CA ASP A 133 28.99 3.59 27.25
C ASP A 133 27.62 4.04 26.71
N HIS A 134 27.02 3.27 25.79
CA HIS A 134 25.76 3.64 25.14
C HIS A 134 24.60 2.79 25.63
N GLU A 135 23.42 3.38 25.71
CA GLU A 135 22.20 2.63 25.98
C GLU A 135 21.74 1.93 24.70
N ILE A 136 21.73 0.59 24.72
CA ILE A 136 21.36 -0.24 23.58
C ILE A 136 19.99 -0.88 23.82
N LYS A 137 19.01 -0.53 22.99
CA LYS A 137 17.63 -1.00 23.09
C LYS A 137 17.17 -1.67 21.81
N GLN A 138 16.56 -2.85 21.90
CA GLN A 138 15.87 -3.47 20.79
C GLN A 138 14.54 -2.74 20.53
N ILE A 139 14.21 -2.47 19.27
CA ILE A 139 12.95 -1.84 18.86
C ILE A 139 12.17 -2.72 17.88
N SER A 140 10.84 -2.59 17.89
CA SER A 140 9.95 -3.42 17.07
C SER A 140 9.77 -2.86 15.65
N GLU A 141 9.56 -1.55 15.53
CA GLU A 141 9.31 -0.90 14.24
C GLU A 141 10.00 0.46 14.16
N LEU A 142 10.66 0.69 13.01
CA LEU A 142 11.36 1.93 12.69
C LEU A 142 10.77 2.53 11.41
N GLN A 143 10.33 3.78 11.47
CA GLN A 143 9.87 4.52 10.29
C GLN A 143 11.09 5.10 9.57
N LEU A 144 11.43 4.56 8.39
CA LEU A 144 12.59 4.97 7.60
C LEU A 144 12.33 6.27 6.83
N ASN A 145 11.13 6.42 6.27
CA ASN A 145 10.67 7.58 5.51
C ASN A 145 9.13 7.62 5.53
N GLY A 146 8.48 8.58 4.86
CA GLY A 146 7.02 8.73 4.90
C GLY A 146 6.20 7.54 4.38
N LYS A 147 6.82 6.53 3.76
CA LYS A 147 6.13 5.36 3.20
C LYS A 147 6.60 4.03 3.79
N GLN A 148 7.84 3.95 4.29
CA GLN A 148 8.46 2.68 4.65
C GLN A 148 8.65 2.53 6.16
N VAL A 149 8.16 1.41 6.69
CA VAL A 149 8.35 0.95 8.05
C VAL A 149 9.19 -0.32 8.03
N LEU A 150 10.36 -0.28 8.66
CA LEU A 150 11.19 -1.45 8.87
C LEU A 150 10.72 -2.20 10.11
N LYS A 151 10.57 -3.52 9.97
CA LYS A 151 10.17 -4.45 11.02
C LYS A 151 10.83 -5.81 10.78
N LYS A 152 10.72 -6.74 11.74
CA LYS A 152 11.19 -8.12 11.58
C LYS A 152 10.66 -8.76 10.30
N ASN A 153 11.50 -9.53 9.62
CA ASN A 153 11.30 -10.19 8.33
C ASN A 153 11.10 -9.27 7.13
N TYR A 154 11.19 -7.95 7.29
CA TYR A 154 11.12 -7.01 6.17
C TYR A 154 12.43 -7.03 5.38
N PHE A 155 12.38 -6.85 4.06
CA PHE A 155 13.59 -6.86 3.24
C PHE A 155 14.12 -5.44 3.03
N ILE A 156 15.43 -5.29 3.15
CA ILE A 156 16.16 -4.03 2.95
C ILE A 156 17.24 -4.21 1.91
N LEU A 157 17.44 -3.17 1.10
CA LEU A 157 18.57 -3.00 0.20
C LEU A 157 19.58 -2.07 0.86
N PHE A 158 20.84 -2.47 0.94
CA PHE A 158 21.90 -1.69 1.58
C PHE A 158 23.24 -1.85 0.85
N ASN A 159 24.12 -0.87 1.03
CA ASN A 159 25.49 -0.95 0.53
C ASN A 159 26.44 -1.34 1.66
N VAL A 160 27.47 -2.13 1.36
CA VAL A 160 28.58 -2.40 2.27
C VAL A 160 29.81 -1.65 1.77
N THR A 161 30.46 -0.89 2.66
CA THR A 161 31.60 0.00 2.36
C THR A 161 32.95 -0.74 2.35
N GLN A 162 33.01 -1.97 1.82
CA GLN A 162 34.28 -2.69 1.65
C GLN A 162 34.72 -2.64 0.18
N SER A 163 35.59 -1.68 -0.12
CA SER A 163 36.42 -1.51 -1.34
C SER A 163 35.70 -1.36 -2.70
N GLN A 164 34.50 -1.92 -2.90
CA GLN A 164 33.61 -1.68 -4.04
C GLN A 164 32.17 -1.56 -3.50
N GLU A 165 31.39 -0.58 -3.97
CA GLU A 165 29.98 -0.45 -3.57
C GLU A 165 29.15 -1.62 -4.13
N THR A 166 29.10 -2.73 -3.38
CA THR A 166 28.24 -3.86 -3.71
C THR A 166 26.88 -3.68 -3.02
N GLN A 167 25.81 -3.75 -3.82
CA GLN A 167 24.45 -3.72 -3.31
C GLN A 167 24.05 -5.10 -2.79
N HIS A 168 23.64 -5.15 -1.53
CA HIS A 168 23.16 -6.35 -0.87
C HIS A 168 21.70 -6.21 -0.50
N ILE A 169 20.99 -7.34 -0.52
CA ILE A 169 19.64 -7.46 -0.01
C ILE A 169 19.67 -8.33 1.24
N GLY A 170 18.90 -7.96 2.25
CA GLY A 170 18.80 -8.74 3.48
C GLY A 170 17.42 -8.67 4.10
N SER A 171 17.08 -9.69 4.89
CA SER A 171 15.87 -9.69 5.72
C SER A 171 16.21 -9.23 7.13
N VAL A 172 15.40 -8.35 7.71
CA VAL A 172 15.60 -7.79 9.04
C VAL A 172 15.33 -8.85 10.10
N ASN A 173 16.35 -9.21 10.88
CA ASN A 173 16.21 -10.11 12.02
C ASN A 173 15.77 -9.33 13.28
N SER A 174 16.43 -8.20 13.54
CA SER A 174 16.18 -7.33 14.69
C SER A 174 16.69 -5.92 14.45
N ILE A 175 16.07 -4.91 15.07
CA ILE A 175 16.46 -3.51 14.97
C ILE A 175 16.89 -3.01 16.36
N TRP A 176 18.01 -2.29 16.40
CA TRP A 176 18.66 -1.81 17.62
C TRP A 176 18.83 -0.30 17.56
N LYS A 177 18.43 0.38 18.63
CA LYS A 177 18.67 1.79 18.88
C LYS A 177 19.84 1.90 19.85
N VAL A 178 20.87 2.65 19.46
CA VAL A 178 22.06 2.93 20.28
C VAL A 178 22.00 4.42 20.61
N GLU A 179 21.82 4.75 21.89
CA GLU A 179 21.67 6.13 22.36
C GLU A 179 22.93 6.60 23.09
N LYS A 180 23.42 7.76 22.68
CA LYS A 180 24.42 8.50 23.45
C LYS A 180 23.77 9.20 24.65
N PRO A 181 24.53 9.42 25.74
CA PRO A 181 24.11 10.30 26.84
C PRO A 181 23.70 11.71 26.38
N SER A 182 24.25 12.18 25.24
CA SER A 182 23.94 13.48 24.62
C SER A 182 22.75 13.48 23.64
N HIS A 183 21.84 12.51 23.74
CA HIS A 183 20.60 12.37 22.93
C HIS A 183 20.76 12.09 21.43
N GLN A 184 21.97 11.85 20.92
CA GLN A 184 22.13 11.40 19.54
C GLN A 184 21.86 9.89 19.44
N SER A 185 20.83 9.51 18.67
CA SER A 185 20.46 8.11 18.44
C SER A 185 21.03 7.60 17.12
N GLN A 186 21.65 6.43 17.14
CA GLN A 186 22.00 5.65 15.95
C GLN A 186 21.16 4.38 15.88
N PHE A 187 20.93 3.90 14.66
CA PHE A 187 20.13 2.70 14.42
C PHE A 187 20.95 1.66 13.67
N PHE A 188 20.96 0.45 14.23
CA PHE A 188 21.61 -0.71 13.65
C PHE A 188 20.59 -1.81 13.37
N ILE A 189 20.73 -2.45 12.22
CA ILE A 189 19.85 -3.51 11.78
C ILE A 189 20.68 -4.78 11.67
N ASN A 190 20.33 -5.80 12.45
CA ASN A 190 20.83 -7.15 12.20
C ASN A 190 20.03 -7.73 11.03
N THR A 191 20.71 -8.11 9.96
CA THR A 191 20.08 -8.63 8.76
C THR A 191 20.72 -9.93 8.29
N THR A 192 19.89 -10.88 7.87
CA THR A 192 20.35 -12.07 7.15
C THR A 192 20.52 -11.72 5.68
N ILE A 193 21.69 -12.00 5.10
CA ILE A 193 22.03 -11.66 3.72
C ILE A 193 21.37 -12.65 2.76
N PHE A 194 20.89 -12.15 1.62
CA PHE A 194 20.34 -12.95 0.54
C PHE A 194 21.18 -12.80 -0.72
N GLN A 195 21.41 -13.92 -1.41
CA GLN A 195 22.08 -13.97 -2.69
C GLN A 195 21.07 -13.68 -3.81
N LYS A 196 21.41 -12.77 -4.74
CA LYS A 196 20.64 -12.52 -5.96
C LYS A 196 20.76 -13.72 -6.90
N MET A 197 19.62 -14.27 -7.33
CA MET A 197 19.55 -15.44 -8.22
C MET A 197 19.09 -15.02 -9.62
N GLY A 198 18.81 -15.99 -10.50
CA GLY A 198 18.27 -15.77 -11.84
C GLY A 198 16.84 -15.21 -11.86
N LYS A 199 16.30 -15.04 -13.08
CA LYS A 199 14.87 -14.82 -13.28
C LYS A 199 14.14 -16.15 -13.05
N ASN A 200 13.14 -16.15 -12.19
CA ASN A 200 12.34 -17.33 -11.93
C ASN A 200 11.43 -17.67 -13.12
N ASP A 201 11.33 -18.94 -13.49
CA ASP A 201 10.56 -19.36 -14.67
C ASP A 201 9.05 -19.24 -14.51
N PHE A 202 8.53 -19.44 -13.31
CA PHE A 202 7.10 -19.39 -13.05
C PHE A 202 6.63 -17.93 -12.88
N TYR A 203 7.27 -17.19 -11.98
CA TYR A 203 6.87 -15.82 -11.67
C TYR A 203 7.40 -14.79 -12.66
N LYS A 204 8.40 -15.14 -13.48
CA LYS A 204 9.11 -14.23 -14.39
C LYS A 204 9.71 -13.00 -13.68
N MET A 205 9.97 -13.11 -12.38
CA MET A 205 10.54 -12.08 -11.51
C MET A 205 11.88 -12.51 -10.92
N ARG A 206 12.60 -11.59 -10.26
CA ARG A 206 13.93 -11.87 -9.72
C ARG A 206 13.80 -12.72 -8.47
N GLU A 207 14.53 -13.83 -8.43
CA GLU A 207 14.63 -14.69 -7.26
C GLU A 207 15.81 -14.30 -6.37
N ILE A 208 15.66 -14.50 -5.06
CA ILE A 208 16.71 -14.33 -4.07
C ILE A 208 16.73 -15.57 -3.15
N ARG A 209 17.92 -15.97 -2.72
CA ARG A 209 18.15 -17.13 -1.86
C ARG A 209 18.79 -16.73 -0.55
N ARG A 210 18.25 -17.22 0.56
CA ARG A 210 18.79 -17.00 1.90
C ARG A 210 20.19 -17.58 2.02
N THR A 211 21.11 -16.85 2.64
CA THR A 211 22.45 -17.32 2.97
C THR A 211 22.55 -17.56 4.50
N PRO A 212 23.54 -18.33 4.98
CA PRO A 212 23.76 -18.47 6.42
C PRO A 212 24.38 -17.23 7.06
N HIS A 213 24.79 -16.23 6.28
CA HIS A 213 25.48 -15.05 6.77
C HIS A 213 24.50 -13.99 7.28
N SER A 214 24.76 -13.49 8.48
CA SER A 214 24.12 -12.28 9.02
C SER A 214 25.16 -11.18 9.27
N THR A 215 24.72 -9.93 9.19
CA THR A 215 25.58 -8.77 9.46
C THR A 215 24.77 -7.66 10.13
N PHE A 216 25.48 -6.79 10.86
CA PHE A 216 24.92 -5.52 11.28
C PHE A 216 25.10 -4.47 10.19
N VAL A 217 24.04 -3.71 9.94
CA VAL A 217 24.01 -2.63 8.97
C VAL A 217 23.60 -1.36 9.69
N ASN A 218 24.41 -0.32 9.60
CA ASN A 218 24.00 1.01 10.03
C ASN A 218 22.88 1.50 9.11
N LEU A 219 21.85 2.09 9.69
CA LEU A 219 20.69 2.58 8.94
C LEU A 219 21.06 3.55 7.81
N HIS A 220 22.13 4.34 7.95
CA HIS A 220 22.60 5.24 6.89
C HIS A 220 23.04 4.51 5.61
N SER A 221 23.41 3.23 5.72
CA SER A 221 23.76 2.38 4.58
C SER A 221 22.55 1.77 3.89
N VAL A 222 21.35 1.86 4.48
CA VAL A 222 20.10 1.35 3.92
C VAL A 222 19.58 2.30 2.85
N LYS A 223 19.42 1.81 1.63
CA LYS A 223 18.92 2.59 0.49
C LYS A 223 17.40 2.56 0.39
N ALA A 224 16.79 1.39 0.57
CA ALA A 224 15.34 1.22 0.48
C ALA A 224 14.85 -0.08 1.11
N GLY A 225 13.59 -0.10 1.52
CA GLY A 225 12.83 -1.33 1.72
C GLY A 225 12.43 -1.98 0.39
N LEU A 226 12.58 -3.30 0.28
CA LEU A 226 12.11 -4.10 -0.84
C LEU A 226 10.98 -5.03 -0.41
N ASN A 227 10.01 -5.24 -1.29
CA ASN A 227 8.94 -6.21 -1.14
C ASN A 227 9.41 -7.52 -1.79
N ALA A 228 9.62 -8.54 -0.96
CA ALA A 228 9.87 -9.89 -1.43
C ALA A 228 8.90 -10.85 -0.75
N GLN A 229 8.41 -11.82 -1.53
CA GLN A 229 7.44 -12.83 -1.10
C GLN A 229 8.06 -14.20 -1.21
N HIS A 230 7.68 -15.13 -0.33
CA HIS A 230 8.20 -16.49 -0.36
C HIS A 230 7.90 -17.16 -1.71
N ASN A 231 8.88 -17.87 -2.27
CA ASN A 231 8.72 -18.66 -3.50
C ASN A 231 7.91 -19.92 -3.18
N CYS A 232 6.59 -19.76 -3.12
CA CYS A 232 5.68 -20.83 -2.73
C CYS A 232 5.64 -21.98 -3.74
N GLN A 233 5.90 -21.70 -5.02
CA GLN A 233 6.01 -22.72 -6.06
C GLN A 233 7.19 -23.65 -5.77
N HIS A 234 8.36 -23.10 -5.40
CA HIS A 234 9.52 -23.92 -5.05
C HIS A 234 9.37 -24.61 -3.69
N GLY A 235 8.72 -23.95 -2.72
CA GLY A 235 8.46 -24.54 -1.42
C GLY A 235 7.32 -25.57 -1.39
N GLU A 236 6.56 -25.75 -2.47
CA GLU A 236 5.37 -26.61 -2.47
C GLU A 236 4.41 -26.29 -1.29
N CYS A 237 4.26 -25.00 -0.99
CA CYS A 237 3.50 -24.52 0.16
C CYS A 237 2.04 -24.95 0.08
N LYS A 238 1.45 -25.34 1.22
CA LYS A 238 0.08 -25.88 1.29
C LYS A 238 -0.88 -24.89 1.92
N LEU A 239 -2.10 -24.89 1.41
CA LEU A 239 -3.24 -24.23 2.05
C LEU A 239 -3.83 -25.18 3.10
N THR A 240 -3.73 -24.82 4.36
CA THR A 240 -4.25 -25.58 5.50
C THR A 240 -5.42 -24.84 6.13
N ALA A 241 -6.50 -25.52 6.50
CA ALA A 241 -7.65 -24.91 7.16
C ALA A 241 -7.36 -24.65 8.65
N THR A 242 -6.47 -23.69 8.95
CA THR A 242 -6.00 -23.38 10.31
C THR A 242 -6.53 -22.05 10.83
N LYS A 243 -6.83 -21.09 9.95
CA LYS A 243 -7.23 -19.74 10.36
C LYS A 243 -8.70 -19.69 10.78
N ILE A 244 -8.94 -19.39 12.05
CA ILE A 244 -10.30 -19.18 12.59
C ILE A 244 -10.97 -18.02 11.83
N ALA A 245 -12.10 -18.28 11.19
CA ALA A 245 -12.85 -17.24 10.50
C ALA A 245 -13.51 -16.30 11.53
N ILE A 246 -13.48 -15.00 11.25
CA ILE A 246 -14.28 -14.02 12.00
C ILE A 246 -15.49 -13.70 11.13
N VAL A 247 -16.67 -14.06 11.61
CA VAL A 247 -17.96 -13.71 10.99
C VAL A 247 -18.66 -12.79 11.96
N GLU A 248 -19.07 -11.61 11.49
CA GLU A 248 -19.81 -10.62 12.29
C GLU A 248 -19.11 -10.26 13.63
N ARG A 249 -17.78 -10.18 13.61
CA ARG A 249 -16.91 -9.89 14.78
C ARG A 249 -16.88 -11.00 15.84
N GLN A 250 -17.51 -12.15 15.61
CA GLN A 250 -17.40 -13.34 16.45
C GLN A 250 -16.47 -14.38 15.82
N LYS A 251 -15.74 -15.11 16.67
CA LYS A 251 -14.93 -16.24 16.22
C LYS A 251 -15.89 -17.36 15.79
N SER A 252 -15.84 -17.73 14.53
CA SER A 252 -16.61 -18.86 14.01
C SER A 252 -15.89 -20.17 14.33
N THR A 253 -16.65 -21.26 14.43
CA THR A 253 -16.11 -22.63 14.45
C THR A 253 -15.51 -23.05 13.09
N ARG A 254 -15.86 -22.33 12.02
CA ARG A 254 -15.36 -22.62 10.66
C ARG A 254 -13.94 -22.08 10.50
N LYS A 255 -13.03 -22.96 10.07
CA LYS A 255 -11.66 -22.59 9.70
C LYS A 255 -11.58 -22.24 8.22
N THR A 256 -10.83 -21.19 7.91
CA THR A 256 -10.48 -20.76 6.56
C THR A 256 -9.09 -21.24 6.20
N LEU A 257 -8.86 -21.38 4.89
CA LEU A 257 -7.56 -21.75 4.35
C LEU A 257 -6.52 -20.67 4.64
N GLU A 258 -5.38 -21.10 5.13
CA GLU A 258 -4.20 -20.31 5.43
C GLU A 258 -2.99 -20.94 4.73
N LEU A 259 -2.17 -20.11 4.10
CA LEU A 259 -0.97 -20.57 3.44
C LEU A 259 0.11 -20.83 4.48
N THR A 260 0.55 -22.07 4.59
CA THR A 260 1.67 -22.46 5.45
C THR A 260 2.91 -22.65 4.60
N HIS A 261 3.95 -21.84 4.86
CA HIS A 261 5.24 -21.94 4.20
C HIS A 261 6.04 -23.12 4.75
N THR A 262 6.58 -23.94 3.86
CA THR A 262 7.36 -25.15 4.21
C THR A 262 8.80 -24.84 4.60
N ASN A 263 9.36 -23.74 4.09
CA ASN A 263 10.72 -23.29 4.36
C ASN A 263 10.83 -21.77 4.25
N ASN A 264 12.02 -21.23 4.54
CA ASN A 264 12.33 -19.79 4.44
C ASN A 264 13.57 -19.55 3.57
N GLU A 265 13.73 -20.33 2.49
CA GLU A 265 14.97 -20.34 1.70
C GLU A 265 14.93 -19.39 0.52
N ARG A 266 13.82 -19.36 -0.23
CA ARG A 266 13.74 -18.65 -1.50
C ARG A 266 12.59 -17.67 -1.53
N TYR A 267 12.85 -16.49 -2.09
CA TYR A 267 11.90 -15.41 -2.21
C TYR A 267 11.95 -14.80 -3.60
N ILE A 268 10.84 -14.20 -4.00
CA ILE A 268 10.66 -13.48 -5.26
C ILE A 268 10.53 -12.00 -4.93
N VAL A 269 11.39 -11.18 -5.52
CA VAL A 269 11.30 -9.72 -5.41
C VAL A 269 10.16 -9.23 -6.30
N ASN A 270 9.23 -8.48 -5.70
CA ASN A 270 8.05 -7.98 -6.40
C ASN A 270 8.42 -6.84 -7.35
N LEU A 271 8.56 -7.16 -8.64
CA LEU A 271 8.89 -6.18 -9.69
C LEU A 271 7.78 -5.12 -9.87
N ALA A 272 6.55 -5.44 -9.51
CA ALA A 272 5.38 -4.56 -9.59
C ALA A 272 5.08 -3.83 -8.27
N SER A 273 6.06 -3.75 -7.34
CA SER A 273 5.90 -2.99 -6.11
C SER A 273 5.55 -1.54 -6.40
N LEU A 274 4.51 -1.02 -5.74
CA LEU A 274 4.09 0.39 -5.82
C LEU A 274 4.94 1.32 -4.93
N SER A 275 5.89 0.74 -4.19
CA SER A 275 6.81 1.46 -3.31
C SER A 275 8.25 1.20 -3.74
N SER A 276 9.11 2.23 -3.67
CA SER A 276 10.53 2.14 -4.02
C SER A 276 10.75 1.49 -5.40
N ILE A 277 9.93 1.89 -6.38
CA ILE A 277 9.83 1.28 -7.73
C ILE A 277 11.21 1.21 -8.38
N ASP A 278 11.97 2.31 -8.35
CA ASP A 278 13.28 2.39 -8.99
C ASP A 278 14.27 1.40 -8.37
N TYR A 279 14.24 1.23 -7.05
CA TYR A 279 15.09 0.26 -6.36
C TYR A 279 14.69 -1.18 -6.68
N HIS A 280 13.39 -1.50 -6.78
CA HIS A 280 12.95 -2.84 -7.19
C HIS A 280 13.39 -3.15 -8.62
N ARG A 281 13.21 -2.21 -9.55
CA ARG A 281 13.59 -2.37 -10.95
C ARG A 281 15.10 -2.50 -11.12
N LYS A 282 15.87 -1.57 -10.53
CA LYS A 282 17.34 -1.58 -10.58
C LYS A 282 17.94 -2.83 -9.94
N PHE A 283 17.45 -3.23 -8.76
CA PHE A 283 17.93 -4.45 -8.10
C PHE A 283 17.54 -5.70 -8.89
N SER A 284 16.29 -5.77 -9.38
CA SER A 284 15.81 -6.95 -10.12
C SER A 284 16.54 -7.12 -11.43
N ASP A 285 16.89 -6.04 -12.13
CA ASP A 285 17.62 -6.08 -13.39
C ASP A 285 16.96 -7.07 -14.36
N ILE A 286 15.65 -6.88 -14.55
CA ILE A 286 14.84 -7.65 -15.49
C ILE A 286 14.36 -6.64 -16.53
N PRO A 287 14.73 -6.80 -17.81
CA PRO A 287 14.22 -5.96 -18.88
C PRO A 287 12.70 -6.01 -18.90
N ALA A 288 12.07 -4.84 -18.88
CA ALA A 288 10.65 -4.67 -19.09
C ALA A 288 10.51 -3.74 -20.29
N ASP A 289 10.35 -4.32 -21.48
CA ASP A 289 10.13 -3.53 -22.67
C ASP A 289 8.79 -2.80 -22.54
N PRO A 290 8.74 -1.49 -22.84
CA PRO A 290 7.49 -0.77 -22.83
C PRO A 290 6.56 -1.42 -23.86
N PRO A 291 5.28 -1.65 -23.52
CA PRO A 291 4.32 -2.17 -24.49
C PRO A 291 4.24 -1.22 -25.69
N SER A 292 4.36 -1.79 -26.89
CA SER A 292 4.23 -1.06 -28.15
C SER A 292 2.81 -0.51 -28.32
N PRO A 293 2.61 0.54 -29.14
CA PRO A 293 1.27 1.08 -29.41
C PRO A 293 0.26 0.03 -29.91
N LEU A 294 0.72 -0.95 -30.70
CA LEU A 294 -0.12 -2.07 -31.16
C LEU A 294 -0.52 -2.98 -30.00
N GLN A 295 0.42 -3.33 -29.11
CA GLN A 295 0.11 -4.12 -27.91
C GLN A 295 -0.88 -3.40 -26.98
N TRP A 296 -0.83 -2.06 -26.91
CA TRP A 296 -1.83 -1.28 -26.20
C TRP A 296 -3.22 -1.42 -26.84
N LEU A 297 -3.32 -1.30 -28.16
CA LEU A 297 -4.57 -1.48 -28.88
C LEU A 297 -5.11 -2.90 -28.69
N ASP A 298 -4.28 -3.92 -28.83
CA ASP A 298 -4.66 -5.32 -28.62
C ASP A 298 -5.18 -5.53 -27.19
N ALA A 299 -4.45 -5.03 -26.19
CA ALA A 299 -4.87 -5.12 -24.79
C ALA A 299 -6.20 -4.40 -24.52
N LEU A 300 -6.46 -3.25 -25.17
CA LEU A 300 -7.72 -2.52 -25.06
C LEU A 300 -8.88 -3.32 -25.67
N HIS A 301 -8.70 -3.89 -26.86
CA HIS A 301 -9.71 -4.72 -27.53
C HIS A 301 -9.99 -6.01 -26.76
N ASP A 302 -8.95 -6.70 -26.30
CA ASP A 302 -9.07 -7.88 -25.45
C ASP A 302 -9.78 -7.57 -24.14
N GLY A 303 -9.42 -6.46 -23.51
CA GLY A 303 -10.07 -5.94 -22.31
C GLY A 303 -11.55 -5.68 -22.54
N LEU A 304 -11.90 -5.03 -23.66
CA LEU A 304 -13.29 -4.75 -24.03
C LEU A 304 -14.08 -6.04 -24.28
N LYS A 305 -13.51 -7.01 -25.00
CA LYS A 305 -14.14 -8.31 -25.27
C LYS A 305 -14.39 -9.10 -23.99
N LYS A 306 -13.40 -9.17 -23.09
CA LYS A 306 -13.52 -9.80 -21.77
C LYS A 306 -14.57 -9.09 -20.91
N TRP A 307 -14.59 -7.76 -20.94
CA TRP A 307 -15.61 -6.97 -20.24
C TRP A 307 -17.01 -7.29 -20.73
N GLY A 308 -17.24 -7.27 -22.05
CA GLY A 308 -18.52 -7.61 -22.67
C GLY A 308 -18.98 -9.02 -22.29
N SER A 309 -18.07 -9.99 -22.35
CA SER A 309 -18.33 -11.38 -21.95
C SER A 309 -18.72 -11.50 -20.47
N ASN A 310 -18.06 -10.75 -19.58
CA ASN A 310 -18.39 -10.73 -18.15
C ASN A 310 -19.71 -10.03 -17.87
N ALA A 311 -20.05 -8.98 -18.61
CA ALA A 311 -21.35 -8.31 -18.53
C ALA A 311 -22.48 -9.27 -18.91
N LEU A 312 -22.31 -10.00 -20.02
CA LEU A 312 -23.24 -11.07 -20.44
C LEU A 312 -23.39 -12.14 -19.35
N LYS A 313 -22.29 -12.67 -18.81
CA LYS A 313 -22.32 -13.64 -17.70
C LYS A 313 -23.05 -13.11 -16.46
N LYS A 314 -22.89 -11.84 -16.11
CA LYS A 314 -23.61 -11.20 -15.00
C LYS A 314 -25.12 -11.13 -15.26
N VAL A 315 -25.53 -10.76 -16.48
CA VAL A 315 -26.95 -10.74 -16.87
C VAL A 315 -27.55 -12.15 -16.83
N THR A 316 -26.84 -13.16 -17.33
CA THR A 316 -27.28 -14.56 -17.26
C THR A 316 -27.42 -15.05 -15.82
N ARG A 317 -26.44 -14.77 -14.95
CA ARG A 317 -26.52 -15.10 -13.52
C ARG A 317 -27.65 -14.37 -12.80
N ALA A 318 -27.91 -13.11 -13.15
CA ALA A 318 -29.04 -12.35 -12.58
C ALA A 318 -30.38 -12.97 -12.97
N ARG A 319 -30.54 -13.39 -14.23
CA ARG A 319 -31.74 -14.13 -14.70
C ARG A 319 -31.91 -15.47 -13.98
N GLN A 320 -30.83 -16.23 -13.80
CA GLN A 320 -30.85 -17.50 -13.06
C GLN A 320 -31.15 -17.32 -11.56
N ARG A 321 -30.67 -16.23 -10.94
CA ARG A 321 -31.00 -15.89 -9.54
C ARG A 321 -32.44 -15.47 -9.38
N ALA A 322 -32.98 -14.69 -10.31
CA ALA A 322 -34.39 -14.32 -10.32
C ALA A 322 -35.32 -15.54 -10.47
N SER A 323 -34.90 -16.56 -11.22
CA SER A 323 -35.64 -17.82 -11.34
C SER A 323 -35.50 -18.73 -10.11
N THR A 324 -34.38 -18.67 -9.35
CA THR A 324 -34.22 -19.44 -8.10
C THR A 324 -34.87 -18.77 -6.90
N SER A 325 -34.91 -17.43 -6.82
CA SER A 325 -35.65 -16.71 -5.77
C SER A 325 -37.16 -16.91 -5.83
N ALA A 326 -37.69 -17.40 -6.97
CA ALA A 326 -39.09 -17.81 -7.09
C ALA A 326 -39.37 -19.19 -6.48
N ILE A 327 -38.34 -19.97 -6.06
CA ILE A 327 -38.49 -21.39 -5.68
C ILE A 327 -37.98 -21.73 -4.27
N THR A 328 -37.21 -20.90 -3.56
CA THR A 328 -36.70 -21.28 -2.22
C THR A 328 -37.48 -20.68 -1.05
N THR A 329 -38.24 -21.56 -0.40
CA THR A 329 -38.59 -21.57 1.03
C THR A 329 -37.34 -21.41 1.91
N THR A 330 -37.51 -20.75 3.05
CA THR A 330 -36.52 -20.50 4.10
C THR A 330 -35.83 -21.76 4.62
N ASP A 331 -34.53 -21.62 4.94
CA ASP A 331 -33.65 -22.62 5.54
C ASP A 331 -34.11 -22.99 6.98
N PRO A 332 -34.46 -24.25 7.27
CA PRO A 332 -34.98 -24.65 8.58
C PRO A 332 -33.94 -24.66 9.72
N ASP A 333 -32.64 -24.62 9.42
CA ASP A 333 -31.57 -24.66 10.44
C ASP A 333 -31.29 -23.28 11.10
N LEU A 334 -32.05 -22.25 10.74
CA LEU A 334 -32.01 -20.92 11.38
C LEU A 334 -33.13 -20.70 12.41
N MET A 335 -33.91 -21.74 12.74
CA MET A 335 -35.06 -21.68 13.66
C MET A 335 -34.86 -22.45 14.97
N THR A 336 -33.62 -22.66 15.42
CA THR A 336 -33.34 -23.22 16.76
C THR A 336 -32.31 -22.41 17.53
#